data_AF-A0A2N2UQT7-F1
#
_entry.id   AF-A0A2N2UQT7-F1
#
_cell.length_a   1.000
_cell.length_b   1.000
_cell.length_c   1.000
_cell.angle_alpha   90.00
_cell.angle_beta   90.00
_cell.angle_gamma   90.00
#
_symmetry.space_group_name_H-M   'P 1'
#
loop_
_entity.id
_entity.type
_entity.pdbx_description
1 polymer ?
#
loop_
_entity_poly.entity_id
_entity_poly.type
_entity_poly.pdbx_seq_one_letter_code
_entity_poly.pdbx_strand_id
1 'polypeptide(L)'
;MAQVPNQPLKTVSPPAVQQAAPAQTTALEQREIRAQLTPRRQTTLAAEIGAKVNRLNVKEGGSFTSGQTLLVFDCSVQQAQLNKAKASLNAAGKTWDANKRLAELNSIGTVELQLSEAEVLKNKADVASMSAMLSKCAISAPFSGRVSEQKVQEQQYVQPGQALLEILDDSVLEIEFIAPSRWLAWLQKDYLFSIIVDETGNRYPARIQRIGARVDPVSQSVKLFGAIDGKFPELISGMSGHVDLAPPAGK
;
A
#
# COMPACT_ATOMS: atom_id res chain seq x y z
N MET A 1 59.29 82.92 -8.16
CA MET A 1 59.63 82.52 -6.77
C MET A 1 58.30 82.09 -6.13
N ALA A 2 58.04 80.88 -5.67
CA ALA A 2 58.92 79.83 -5.16
C ALA A 2 58.27 78.42 -5.31
N GLN A 3 59.17 77.45 -5.48
CA GLN A 3 59.15 76.04 -5.05
C GLN A 3 57.98 75.08 -5.40
N VAL A 4 58.32 74.22 -6.35
CA VAL A 4 57.83 72.86 -6.58
C VAL A 4 58.21 71.93 -5.41
N PRO A 5 57.33 70.98 -5.03
CA PRO A 5 57.77 69.69 -4.56
C PRO A 5 57.39 68.58 -5.54
N ASN A 6 58.43 67.88 -5.98
CA ASN A 6 58.45 66.71 -6.84
C ASN A 6 57.90 65.50 -6.07
N GLN A 7 56.89 64.79 -6.59
CA GLN A 7 56.49 63.46 -6.10
C GLN A 7 56.56 62.43 -7.24
N PRO A 8 57.18 61.26 -7.01
CA PRO A 8 57.50 60.30 -8.06
C PRO A 8 56.29 59.44 -8.47
N LEU A 9 56.28 59.12 -9.76
CA LEU A 9 55.35 58.22 -10.45
C LEU A 9 55.29 56.85 -9.75
N LYS A 10 54.11 56.47 -9.25
CA LYS A 10 53.84 55.10 -8.81
C LYS A 10 53.76 54.17 -10.03
N THR A 11 54.75 53.29 -10.11
CA THR A 11 54.79 52.14 -11.03
C THR A 11 53.63 51.19 -10.75
N VAL A 12 52.83 50.91 -11.77
CA VAL A 12 51.78 49.89 -11.75
C VAL A 12 52.45 48.53 -11.96
N SER A 13 52.40 47.67 -10.94
CA SER A 13 52.86 46.28 -11.02
C SER A 13 51.82 45.43 -11.77
N PRO A 14 52.24 44.46 -12.62
CA PRO A 14 51.34 43.59 -13.35
C PRO A 14 50.61 42.60 -12.42
N PRO A 15 49.39 42.13 -12.78
CA PRO A 15 48.63 41.21 -11.96
C PRO A 15 49.31 39.84 -11.91
N ALA A 16 49.51 39.34 -10.69
CA ALA A 16 50.03 38.00 -10.44
C ALA A 16 49.03 36.96 -10.96
N VAL A 17 49.52 36.05 -11.79
CA VAL A 17 48.78 34.89 -12.28
C VAL A 17 48.62 33.93 -11.11
N GLN A 18 47.44 33.91 -10.49
CA GLN A 18 47.08 32.89 -9.52
C GLN A 18 46.98 31.54 -10.23
N GLN A 19 47.94 30.67 -9.96
CA GLN A 19 47.92 29.27 -10.35
C GLN A 19 46.66 28.63 -9.76
N ALA A 20 45.77 28.16 -10.63
CA ALA A 20 44.62 27.36 -10.24
C ALA A 20 45.14 26.08 -9.58
N ALA A 21 44.86 25.92 -8.29
CA ALA A 21 45.03 24.64 -7.61
C ALA A 21 44.21 23.57 -8.35
N PRO A 22 44.74 22.36 -8.55
CA PRO A 22 43.97 21.30 -9.20
C PRO A 22 42.71 21.03 -8.39
N ALA A 23 41.57 21.09 -9.07
CA ALA A 23 40.27 20.74 -8.53
C ALA A 23 40.37 19.37 -7.85
N GLN A 24 40.07 19.32 -6.55
CA GLN A 24 39.95 18.07 -5.80
C GLN A 24 38.82 17.24 -6.43
N THR A 25 39.19 16.39 -7.37
CA THR A 25 38.30 15.49 -8.08
C THR A 25 38.31 14.14 -7.36
N THR A 26 37.83 14.06 -6.11
CA THR A 26 37.78 12.78 -5.39
C THR A 26 36.80 12.67 -4.21
N ALA A 27 35.94 13.66 -3.91
CA ALA A 27 35.05 13.59 -2.73
C ALA A 27 33.59 13.21 -3.03
N LEU A 28 33.23 12.90 -4.29
CA LEU A 28 31.84 12.61 -4.70
C LEU A 28 31.55 11.12 -5.02
N GLU A 29 32.53 10.22 -4.91
CA GLU A 29 32.44 8.87 -5.50
C GLU A 29 31.97 7.72 -4.60
N GLN A 30 31.60 7.95 -3.34
CA GLN A 30 30.85 6.97 -2.55
C GLN A 30 29.71 7.67 -1.81
N ARG A 31 28.69 8.11 -2.56
CA ARG A 31 27.41 8.41 -1.93
C ARG A 31 26.80 7.08 -1.52
N GLU A 32 26.84 6.80 -0.22
CA GLU A 32 26.12 5.69 0.39
C GLU A 32 24.65 5.76 -0.05
N ILE A 33 24.21 4.72 -0.76
CA ILE A 33 22.84 4.65 -1.25
C ILE A 33 21.96 4.22 -0.08
N ARG A 34 21.17 5.15 0.44
CA ARG A 34 20.21 4.86 1.51
C ARG A 34 19.11 3.94 0.98
N ALA A 35 18.78 2.94 1.79
CA ALA A 35 17.72 1.98 1.54
C ALA A 35 16.79 1.86 2.74
N GLN A 36 15.58 1.39 2.49
CA GLN A 36 14.62 1.08 3.53
C GLN A 36 14.03 -0.31 3.28
N LEU A 37 13.75 -1.04 4.37
CA LEU A 37 12.98 -2.28 4.32
C LEU A 37 11.49 -1.96 4.25
N THR A 38 10.85 -2.35 3.16
CA THR A 38 9.42 -2.16 2.93
C THR A 38 8.70 -3.51 2.91
N PRO A 39 7.47 -3.61 3.43
CA PRO A 39 6.71 -4.84 3.30
C PRO A 39 6.30 -5.04 1.84
N ARG A 40 6.25 -6.30 1.40
CA ARG A 40 5.81 -6.62 0.02
C ARG A 40 4.39 -6.14 -0.28
N ARG A 41 3.51 -6.16 0.73
CA ARG A 41 2.13 -5.67 0.64
C ARG A 41 1.84 -4.82 1.86
N GLN A 42 1.28 -3.64 1.64
CA GLN A 42 0.74 -2.79 2.68
C GLN A 42 -0.52 -2.14 2.15
N THR A 43 -1.56 -2.05 2.99
CA THR A 43 -2.79 -1.36 2.63
C THR A 43 -3.49 -0.85 3.87
N THR A 44 -4.25 0.23 3.68
CA THR A 44 -5.19 0.73 4.68
C THR A 44 -6.56 0.12 4.42
N LEU A 45 -7.12 -0.56 5.41
CA LEU A 45 -8.50 -1.03 5.38
C LEU A 45 -9.42 0.12 5.79
N ALA A 46 -10.45 0.39 4.99
CA ALA A 46 -11.42 1.44 5.22
C ALA A 46 -12.83 0.88 5.41
N ALA A 47 -13.70 1.63 6.07
CA ALA A 47 -15.09 1.25 6.24
C ALA A 47 -15.84 1.30 4.92
N GLU A 48 -16.52 0.22 4.55
CA GLU A 48 -17.42 0.21 3.39
C GLU A 48 -18.84 0.69 3.72
N ILE A 49 -19.17 0.76 5.01
CA ILE A 49 -20.49 1.15 5.52
C ILE A 49 -20.34 2.08 6.73
N GLY A 50 -21.36 2.91 6.97
CA GLY A 50 -21.45 3.69 8.19
C GLY A 50 -22.06 2.83 9.30
N ALA A 51 -21.28 2.54 10.34
CA ALA A 51 -21.72 1.71 11.46
C ALA A 51 -20.87 1.94 12.72
N LYS A 52 -21.36 1.48 13.87
CA LYS A 52 -20.58 1.45 15.11
C LYS A 52 -19.66 0.23 15.13
N VAL A 53 -18.41 0.40 15.51
CA VAL A 53 -17.48 -0.72 15.75
C VAL A 53 -17.96 -1.48 16.99
N ASN A 54 -18.34 -2.75 16.81
CA ASN A 54 -18.78 -3.60 17.90
C ASN A 54 -17.57 -4.26 18.59
N ARG A 55 -16.69 -4.86 17.79
CA ARG A 55 -15.51 -5.58 18.29
C ARG A 55 -14.32 -5.41 17.37
N LEU A 56 -13.15 -5.27 17.97
CA LEU A 56 -11.87 -5.33 17.29
C LEU A 56 -11.09 -6.58 17.73
N ASN A 57 -10.90 -7.51 16.80
CA ASN A 57 -10.32 -8.83 17.10
C ASN A 57 -8.79 -8.83 17.08
N VAL A 58 -8.18 -7.72 16.64
CA VAL A 58 -6.74 -7.55 16.52
C VAL A 58 -6.29 -6.27 17.20
N LYS A 59 -5.06 -6.25 17.68
CA LYS A 59 -4.42 -5.07 18.27
C LYS A 59 -3.28 -4.62 17.38
N GLU A 60 -2.86 -3.38 17.54
CA GLU A 60 -1.63 -2.88 16.92
C GLU A 60 -0.44 -3.80 17.26
N GLY A 61 0.37 -4.11 16.24
CA GLY A 61 1.47 -5.09 16.34
C GLY A 61 1.04 -6.57 16.35
N GLY A 62 -0.26 -6.85 16.41
CA GLY A 62 -0.82 -8.21 16.39
C GLY A 62 -0.79 -8.84 15.00
N SER A 63 -0.47 -10.13 14.93
CA SER A 63 -0.49 -10.93 13.70
C SER A 63 -1.88 -11.46 13.37
N PHE A 64 -2.16 -11.65 12.08
CA PHE A 64 -3.38 -12.25 11.58
C PHE A 64 -3.12 -13.14 10.35
N THR A 65 -4.10 -13.98 10.03
CA THR A 65 -4.08 -14.85 8.86
C THR A 65 -5.06 -14.38 7.79
N SER A 66 -4.78 -14.71 6.52
CA SER A 66 -5.68 -14.41 5.40
C SER A 66 -7.10 -14.94 5.66
N GLY A 67 -8.11 -14.09 5.45
CA GLY A 67 -9.52 -14.41 5.69
C GLY A 67 -9.97 -14.28 7.14
N GLN A 68 -9.08 -14.01 8.09
CA GLN A 68 -9.44 -13.78 9.49
C GLN A 68 -10.26 -12.49 9.63
N THR A 69 -11.36 -12.53 10.37
CA THR A 69 -12.12 -11.33 10.74
C THR A 69 -11.31 -10.47 11.71
N LEU A 70 -11.00 -9.24 11.28
CA LEU A 70 -10.22 -8.27 12.04
C LEU A 70 -11.11 -7.33 12.86
N LEU A 71 -12.25 -6.93 12.27
CA LEU A 71 -13.18 -5.98 12.87
C LEU A 71 -14.62 -6.39 12.56
N VAL A 72 -15.51 -6.23 13.53
CA VAL A 72 -16.95 -6.45 13.38
C VAL A 72 -17.72 -5.18 13.75
N PHE A 73 -18.62 -4.76 12.87
CA PHE A 73 -19.56 -3.67 13.10
C PHE A 73 -20.83 -4.16 13.80
N ASP A 74 -21.52 -3.26 14.49
CA ASP A 74 -22.88 -3.44 14.96
C ASP A 74 -23.84 -3.30 13.76
N CYS A 75 -24.33 -4.44 13.29
CA CYS A 75 -25.21 -4.54 12.13
C CYS A 75 -26.60 -5.07 12.46
N SER A 76 -27.10 -4.78 13.65
CA SER A 76 -28.46 -5.15 14.08
C SER A 76 -29.53 -4.66 13.09
N VAL A 77 -29.40 -3.44 12.55
CA VAL A 77 -30.32 -2.86 11.57
C VAL A 77 -30.26 -3.58 10.22
N GLN A 78 -29.07 -3.82 9.69
CA GLN A 78 -28.85 -4.50 8.41
C GLN A 78 -29.35 -5.95 8.48
N GLN A 79 -29.16 -6.62 9.62
CA GLN A 79 -29.70 -7.95 9.86
C GLN A 79 -31.24 -7.95 9.86
N ALA A 80 -31.87 -6.97 10.49
CA ALA A 80 -33.33 -6.83 10.48
C ALA A 80 -33.87 -6.57 9.06
N GLN A 81 -33.18 -5.74 8.27
CA GLN A 81 -33.53 -5.47 6.87
C GLN A 81 -33.43 -6.74 5.99
N LEU A 82 -32.38 -7.54 6.16
CA LEU A 82 -32.26 -8.84 5.48
C LEU A 82 -33.40 -9.78 5.86
N ASN A 83 -33.77 -9.84 7.14
CA ASN A 83 -34.87 -10.67 7.61
C ASN A 83 -36.21 -10.23 7.01
N LYS A 84 -36.46 -8.92 6.91
CA LYS A 84 -37.63 -8.36 6.21
C LYS A 84 -37.66 -8.79 4.74
N ALA A 85 -36.56 -8.62 4.01
CA ALA A 85 -36.48 -9.01 2.60
C ALA A 85 -36.73 -10.52 2.39
N LYS A 86 -36.19 -11.36 3.27
CA LYS A 86 -36.43 -12.81 3.25
C LYS A 86 -37.91 -13.16 3.47
N ALA A 87 -38.58 -12.46 4.38
CA ALA A 87 -40.01 -12.65 4.61
C ALA A 87 -40.84 -12.23 3.39
N SER A 88 -40.51 -11.10 2.75
CA SER A 88 -41.16 -10.65 1.52
C SER A 88 -40.97 -11.65 0.36
N LEU A 89 -39.77 -12.18 0.18
CA LEU A 89 -39.50 -13.23 -0.81
C LEU A 89 -40.32 -14.50 -0.53
N ASN A 90 -40.42 -14.91 0.75
CA ASN A 90 -41.23 -16.07 1.11
C ASN A 90 -42.71 -15.87 0.77
N ALA A 91 -43.27 -14.69 1.10
CA ALA A 91 -44.64 -14.35 0.78
C ALA A 91 -44.89 -14.34 -0.74
N ALA A 92 -44.02 -13.69 -1.52
CA ALA A 92 -44.11 -13.68 -2.98
C ALA A 92 -44.02 -15.10 -3.58
N GLY A 93 -43.14 -15.94 -3.03
CA GLY A 93 -43.00 -17.34 -3.45
C GLY A 93 -44.28 -18.14 -3.23
N LYS A 94 -44.94 -17.96 -2.07
CA LYS A 94 -46.24 -18.61 -1.80
C LYS A 94 -47.34 -18.16 -2.75
N THR A 95 -47.37 -16.87 -3.09
CA THR A 95 -48.33 -16.33 -4.07
C THR A 95 -48.09 -16.90 -5.46
N TRP A 96 -46.83 -16.92 -5.92
CA TRP A 96 -46.49 -17.50 -7.23
C TRP A 96 -46.79 -19.00 -7.28
N ASP A 97 -46.48 -19.76 -6.24
CA ASP A 97 -46.83 -21.19 -6.14
C ASP A 97 -48.35 -21.42 -6.24
N ALA A 98 -49.15 -20.57 -5.58
CA ALA A 98 -50.61 -20.62 -5.66
C ALA A 98 -51.11 -20.27 -7.06
N ASN A 99 -50.60 -19.18 -7.66
CA ASN A 99 -50.96 -18.76 -9.02
C ASN A 99 -50.58 -19.81 -10.06
N LYS A 100 -49.44 -20.48 -9.90
CA LYS A 100 -49.00 -21.57 -10.77
C LYS A 100 -50.00 -22.73 -10.75
N ARG A 101 -50.46 -23.15 -9.56
CA ARG A 101 -51.51 -24.18 -9.43
C ARG A 101 -52.83 -23.74 -10.04
N LEU A 102 -53.22 -22.47 -9.90
CA LEU A 102 -54.42 -21.94 -10.52
C LEU A 102 -54.32 -21.89 -12.05
N ALA A 103 -53.12 -21.61 -12.59
CA ALA A 103 -52.87 -21.64 -14.03
C ALA A 103 -52.97 -23.05 -14.61
N GLU A 104 -52.49 -24.07 -13.89
CA GLU A 104 -52.67 -25.49 -14.25
C GLU A 104 -54.16 -25.87 -14.34
N LEU A 105 -55.02 -25.19 -13.57
CA LEU A 105 -56.47 -25.36 -13.60
C LEU A 105 -57.19 -24.41 -14.59
N ASN A 106 -56.46 -23.63 -15.39
CA ASN A 106 -56.98 -22.57 -16.27
C ASN A 106 -57.84 -21.50 -15.54
N SER A 107 -57.56 -21.27 -14.26
CA SER A 107 -58.32 -20.38 -13.36
C SER A 107 -57.68 -19.00 -13.16
N ILE A 108 -56.60 -18.68 -13.89
CA ILE A 108 -55.89 -17.40 -13.80
C ILE A 108 -55.31 -16.99 -15.15
N GLY A 109 -55.16 -15.69 -15.40
CA GLY A 109 -54.55 -15.17 -16.62
C GLY A 109 -53.03 -15.32 -16.67
N THR A 110 -52.46 -15.45 -17.87
CA THR A 110 -51.00 -15.55 -18.08
C THR A 110 -50.25 -14.32 -17.57
N VAL A 111 -50.82 -13.12 -17.72
CA VAL A 111 -50.26 -11.87 -17.22
C VAL A 111 -50.11 -11.89 -15.71
N GLU A 112 -51.13 -12.36 -14.98
CA GLU A 112 -51.10 -12.43 -13.51
C GLU A 112 -50.06 -13.45 -13.02
N LEU A 113 -49.94 -14.60 -13.68
CA LEU A 113 -48.87 -15.57 -13.40
C LEU A 113 -47.48 -14.94 -13.60
N GLN A 114 -47.27 -14.25 -14.72
CA GLN A 114 -45.99 -13.58 -15.02
C GLN A 114 -45.68 -12.45 -14.03
N LEU A 115 -46.68 -11.68 -13.60
CA LEU A 115 -46.50 -10.65 -12.58
C LEU A 115 -46.08 -11.25 -11.23
N SER A 116 -46.71 -12.35 -10.81
CA SER A 116 -46.33 -13.04 -9.58
C SER A 116 -44.91 -13.64 -9.64
N GLU A 117 -44.50 -14.14 -10.82
CA GLU A 117 -43.10 -14.59 -11.05
C GLU A 117 -42.12 -13.42 -10.97
N ALA A 118 -42.44 -12.30 -11.61
CA ALA A 118 -41.62 -11.10 -11.57
C ALA A 118 -41.45 -10.56 -10.13
N GLU A 119 -42.49 -10.62 -9.30
CA GLU A 119 -42.42 -10.21 -7.90
C GLU A 119 -41.52 -11.14 -7.07
N VAL A 120 -41.47 -12.45 -7.36
CA VAL A 120 -40.49 -13.37 -6.76
C VAL A 120 -39.07 -12.97 -7.15
N LEU A 121 -38.82 -12.70 -8.44
CA LEU A 121 -37.50 -12.31 -8.93
C LEU A 121 -37.02 -10.99 -8.31
N LYS A 122 -37.91 -10.01 -8.18
CA LYS A 122 -37.65 -8.73 -7.52
C LYS A 122 -37.27 -8.94 -6.05
N ASN A 123 -38.09 -9.65 -5.27
CA ASN A 123 -37.80 -9.90 -3.85
C ASN A 123 -36.51 -10.74 -3.67
N LYS A 124 -36.18 -11.61 -4.62
CA LYS A 124 -34.91 -12.35 -4.63
C LYS A 124 -33.71 -11.41 -4.81
N ALA A 125 -33.82 -10.42 -5.70
CA ALA A 125 -32.81 -9.38 -5.87
C ALA A 125 -32.65 -8.53 -4.59
N ASP A 126 -33.76 -8.20 -3.92
CA ASP A 126 -33.72 -7.45 -2.66
C ASP A 126 -32.99 -8.23 -1.54
N VAL A 127 -33.25 -9.55 -1.42
CA VAL A 127 -32.49 -10.41 -0.49
C VAL A 127 -31.01 -10.41 -0.81
N ALA A 128 -30.63 -10.53 -2.09
CA ALA A 128 -29.23 -10.50 -2.52
C ALA A 128 -28.57 -9.14 -2.18
N SER A 129 -29.28 -8.03 -2.40
CA SER A 129 -28.79 -6.69 -2.05
C SER A 129 -28.57 -6.53 -0.55
N MET A 130 -29.53 -6.95 0.28
CA MET A 130 -29.40 -6.86 1.74
C MET A 130 -28.32 -7.80 2.29
N SER A 131 -28.15 -8.97 1.66
CA SER A 131 -27.06 -9.91 1.96
C SER A 131 -25.69 -9.28 1.70
N ALA A 132 -25.52 -8.62 0.55
CA ALA A 132 -24.26 -7.95 0.20
C ALA A 132 -23.96 -6.75 1.12
N MET A 133 -25.00 -6.06 1.61
CA MET A 133 -24.82 -5.03 2.63
C MET A 133 -24.37 -5.63 3.97
N LEU A 134 -24.96 -6.75 4.38
CA LEU A 134 -24.62 -7.42 5.63
C LEU A 134 -23.21 -8.04 5.61
N SER A 135 -22.72 -8.51 4.45
CA SER A 135 -21.35 -9.03 4.36
C SER A 135 -20.27 -7.96 4.65
N LYS A 136 -20.60 -6.68 4.46
CA LYS A 136 -19.71 -5.55 4.78
C LYS A 136 -19.63 -5.23 6.27
N CYS A 137 -20.40 -5.92 7.10
CA CYS A 137 -20.39 -5.77 8.55
C CYS A 137 -19.19 -6.39 9.24
N ALA A 138 -18.41 -7.22 8.52
CA ALA A 138 -17.18 -7.81 9.02
C ALA A 138 -16.05 -7.49 8.05
N ILE A 139 -14.98 -6.90 8.57
CA ILE A 139 -13.77 -6.64 7.79
C ILE A 139 -12.83 -7.83 7.98
N SER A 140 -12.53 -8.52 6.88
CA SER A 140 -11.64 -9.68 6.87
C SER A 140 -10.28 -9.33 6.26
N ALA A 141 -9.23 -10.01 6.71
CA ALA A 141 -7.88 -9.78 6.23
C ALA A 141 -7.72 -10.25 4.77
N PRO A 142 -7.28 -9.39 3.83
CA PRO A 142 -7.05 -9.80 2.44
C PRO A 142 -5.80 -10.67 2.24
N PHE A 143 -4.91 -10.71 3.23
CA PHE A 143 -3.70 -11.54 3.26
C PHE A 143 -3.29 -11.82 4.71
N SER A 144 -2.26 -12.65 4.93
CA SER A 144 -1.67 -12.86 6.26
C SER A 144 -0.58 -11.82 6.53
N GLY A 145 -0.47 -11.35 7.77
CA GLY A 145 0.50 -10.31 8.13
C GLY A 145 0.25 -9.74 9.52
N ARG A 146 0.54 -8.45 9.70
CA ARG A 146 0.48 -7.75 10.98
C ARG A 146 -0.21 -6.39 10.87
N VAL A 147 -0.86 -5.97 11.95
CA VAL A 147 -1.43 -4.61 12.05
C VAL A 147 -0.31 -3.64 12.37
N SER A 148 -0.09 -2.66 11.48
CA SER A 148 0.89 -1.60 11.70
C SER A 148 0.35 -0.46 12.54
N GLU A 149 -0.91 -0.07 12.32
CA GLU A 149 -1.54 1.02 13.05
C GLU A 149 -3.05 0.77 13.21
N GLN A 150 -3.57 1.03 14.41
CA GLN A 150 -5.00 1.00 14.68
C GLN A 150 -5.58 2.43 14.70
N LYS A 151 -6.48 2.75 13.76
CA LYS A 151 -7.06 4.10 13.62
C LYS A 151 -8.45 4.27 14.25
N VAL A 152 -9.06 3.17 14.70
CA VAL A 152 -10.40 3.17 15.32
C VAL A 152 -10.43 2.38 16.62
N GLN A 153 -11.37 2.71 17.48
CA GLN A 153 -11.61 2.01 18.75
C GLN A 153 -12.96 1.30 18.77
N GLU A 154 -13.11 0.33 19.68
CA GLU A 154 -14.40 -0.28 19.95
C GLU A 154 -15.41 0.78 20.42
N GLN A 155 -16.69 0.60 20.08
CA GLN A 155 -17.78 1.55 20.31
C GLN A 155 -17.70 2.86 19.50
N GLN A 156 -16.64 3.10 18.72
CA GLN A 156 -16.56 4.26 17.84
C GLN A 156 -17.51 4.11 16.64
N TYR A 157 -18.16 5.20 16.26
CA TYR A 157 -18.92 5.26 15.00
C TYR A 157 -18.00 5.67 13.85
N VAL A 158 -18.09 4.96 12.71
CA VAL A 158 -17.29 5.25 11.52
C VAL A 158 -18.15 5.59 10.32
N GLN A 159 -17.60 6.37 9.39
CA GLN A 159 -18.23 6.72 8.13
C GLN A 159 -17.65 5.90 6.96
N PRO A 160 -18.40 5.69 5.86
CA PRO A 160 -17.84 5.07 4.66
C PRO A 160 -16.59 5.81 4.16
N GLY A 161 -15.55 5.07 3.82
CA GLY A 161 -14.25 5.59 3.41
C GLY A 161 -13.31 5.95 4.55
N GLN A 162 -13.76 5.95 5.81
CA GLN A 162 -12.90 6.20 6.95
C GLN A 162 -11.90 5.06 7.15
N ALA A 163 -10.62 5.39 7.34
CA ALA A 163 -9.57 4.43 7.62
C ALA A 163 -9.76 3.75 8.99
N LEU A 164 -9.60 2.43 9.03
CA LEU A 164 -9.83 1.59 10.20
C LEU A 164 -8.52 1.03 10.76
N LEU A 165 -7.78 0.33 9.90
CA LEU A 165 -6.57 -0.39 10.24
C LEU A 165 -5.57 -0.23 9.10
N GLU A 166 -4.30 -0.04 9.44
CA GLU A 166 -3.22 -0.26 8.50
C GLU A 166 -2.64 -1.65 8.72
N ILE A 167 -2.49 -2.38 7.63
CA ILE A 167 -2.00 -3.75 7.65
C ILE A 167 -0.85 -3.92 6.67
N LEU A 168 0.11 -4.74 7.04
CA LEU A 168 1.26 -5.08 6.23
C LEU A 168 1.55 -6.57 6.24
N ASP A 169 2.17 -7.04 5.17
CA ASP A 169 2.70 -8.39 5.03
C ASP A 169 4.14 -8.41 5.54
N ASP A 170 4.34 -9.05 6.70
CA ASP A 170 5.65 -9.21 7.35
C ASP A 170 6.36 -10.52 6.96
N SER A 171 5.84 -11.27 5.97
CA SER A 171 6.45 -12.54 5.54
C SER A 171 7.66 -12.36 4.63
N VAL A 172 7.67 -11.30 3.82
CA VAL A 172 8.74 -10.97 2.87
C VAL A 172 8.99 -9.48 2.91
N LEU A 173 10.23 -9.11 3.24
CA LEU A 173 10.72 -7.74 3.19
C LEU A 173 11.37 -7.48 1.84
N GLU A 174 11.01 -6.36 1.23
CA GLU A 174 11.66 -5.81 0.06
C GLU A 174 12.62 -4.69 0.50
N ILE A 175 13.73 -4.53 -0.19
CA ILE A 175 14.63 -3.40 -0.03
C ILE A 175 14.27 -2.37 -1.08
N GLU A 176 13.83 -1.20 -0.67
CA GLU A 176 13.57 -0.08 -1.57
C GLU A 176 14.71 0.94 -1.48
N PHE A 177 15.27 1.31 -2.63
CA PHE A 177 16.29 2.35 -2.70
C PHE A 177 16.27 3.09 -4.04
N ILE A 178 16.91 4.25 -4.10
CA ILE A 178 16.99 5.09 -5.28
C ILE A 178 18.44 5.16 -5.74
N ALA A 179 18.69 4.86 -7.01
CA ALA A 179 20.01 4.89 -7.62
C ALA A 179 20.08 5.84 -8.82
N PRO A 180 21.27 6.34 -9.19
CA PRO A 180 21.46 7.08 -10.42
C PRO A 180 21.04 6.27 -11.66
N SER A 181 20.30 6.88 -12.58
CA SER A 181 19.80 6.23 -13.80
C SER A 181 20.91 5.65 -14.69
N ARG A 182 22.12 6.22 -14.65
CA ARG A 182 23.32 5.68 -15.34
C ARG A 182 23.67 4.24 -14.95
N TRP A 183 23.28 3.78 -13.76
CA TRP A 183 23.54 2.41 -13.30
C TRP A 183 22.69 1.37 -14.03
N LEU A 184 21.62 1.77 -14.73
CA LEU A 184 20.84 0.88 -15.58
C LEU A 184 21.65 0.23 -16.71
N ALA A 185 22.84 0.76 -17.04
CA ALA A 185 23.73 0.16 -18.03
C ALA A 185 24.27 -1.23 -17.63
N TRP A 186 24.40 -1.49 -16.33
CA TRP A 186 24.98 -2.73 -15.79
C TRP A 186 24.10 -3.39 -14.73
N LEU A 187 23.22 -2.65 -14.07
CA LEU A 187 22.33 -3.18 -13.06
C LEU A 187 21.18 -3.94 -13.73
N GLN A 188 21.17 -5.25 -13.51
CA GLN A 188 20.18 -6.16 -14.07
C GLN A 188 19.40 -6.85 -12.95
N LYS A 189 18.32 -7.51 -13.34
CA LYS A 189 17.62 -8.43 -12.45
C LYS A 189 18.59 -9.50 -11.96
N ASP A 190 18.42 -9.92 -10.71
CA ASP A 190 19.21 -10.93 -10.00
C ASP A 190 20.68 -10.52 -9.72
N TYR A 191 21.02 -9.24 -9.91
CA TYR A 191 22.30 -8.70 -9.46
C TYR A 191 22.43 -8.80 -7.94
N LEU A 192 23.54 -9.38 -7.47
CA LEU A 192 23.80 -9.60 -6.04
C LEU A 192 24.42 -8.35 -5.41
N PHE A 193 23.98 -8.03 -4.21
CA PHE A 193 24.48 -6.92 -3.42
C PHE A 193 24.35 -7.21 -1.92
N SER A 194 24.85 -6.31 -1.09
CA SER A 194 24.64 -6.40 0.36
C SER A 194 23.99 -5.13 0.88
N ILE A 195 23.11 -5.28 1.86
CA ILE A 195 22.58 -4.17 2.65
C ILE A 195 23.15 -4.23 4.06
N ILE A 196 23.56 -3.09 4.60
CA ILE A 196 23.87 -2.93 6.01
C ILE A 196 22.69 -2.19 6.63
N VAL A 197 22.01 -2.83 7.56
CA VAL A 197 20.83 -2.27 8.24
C VAL A 197 21.30 -1.55 9.49
N ASP A 198 21.00 -0.25 9.60
CA ASP A 198 21.53 0.64 10.64
C ASP A 198 21.10 0.18 12.04
N GLU A 199 19.85 -0.29 12.20
CA GLU A 199 19.30 -0.71 13.48
C GLU A 199 19.93 -2.01 14.02
N THR A 200 20.43 -2.87 13.13
CA THR A 200 21.07 -4.14 13.53
C THR A 200 22.60 -4.09 13.47
N GLY A 201 23.16 -3.16 12.70
CA GLY A 201 24.59 -3.09 12.39
C GLY A 201 25.11 -4.25 11.53
N ASN A 202 24.24 -5.18 11.13
CA ASN A 202 24.60 -6.39 10.40
C ASN A 202 24.47 -6.20 8.89
N ARG A 203 25.24 -7.02 8.17
CA ARG A 203 25.22 -7.11 6.71
C ARG A 203 24.37 -8.29 6.27
N TYR A 204 23.42 -8.04 5.37
CA TYR A 204 22.54 -9.08 4.81
C TYR A 204 22.76 -9.21 3.30
N PRO A 205 22.87 -10.45 2.78
CA PRO A 205 22.92 -10.68 1.34
C PRO A 205 21.56 -10.37 0.72
N ALA A 206 21.58 -9.72 -0.43
CA ALA A 206 20.37 -9.36 -1.15
C ALA A 206 20.60 -9.41 -2.66
N ARG A 207 19.51 -9.42 -3.40
CA ARG A 207 19.53 -9.40 -4.87
C ARG A 207 18.50 -8.47 -5.45
N ILE A 208 18.80 -7.88 -6.61
CA ILE A 208 17.85 -7.03 -7.32
C ILE A 208 16.70 -7.88 -7.85
N GLN A 209 15.50 -7.63 -7.36
CA GLN A 209 14.31 -8.35 -7.81
C GLN A 209 13.64 -7.64 -8.98
N ARG A 210 13.57 -6.30 -8.92
CA ARG A 210 12.89 -5.48 -9.93
C ARG A 210 13.46 -4.07 -9.99
N ILE A 211 13.51 -3.53 -11.20
CA ILE A 211 13.85 -2.14 -11.48
C ILE A 211 12.55 -1.37 -11.72
N GLY A 212 12.45 -0.14 -11.20
CA GLY A 212 11.32 0.75 -11.43
C GLY A 212 11.12 1.05 -12.91
N ALA A 213 9.87 1.13 -13.34
CA ALA A 213 9.50 1.34 -14.74
C ALA A 213 9.66 2.79 -15.23
N ARG A 214 10.09 3.72 -14.36
CA ARG A 214 10.20 5.15 -14.66
C ARG A 214 11.48 5.71 -14.05
N VAL A 215 12.25 6.40 -14.88
CA VAL A 215 13.33 7.28 -14.43
C VAL A 215 12.72 8.64 -14.10
N ASP A 216 13.07 9.19 -12.95
CA ASP A 216 12.70 10.54 -12.59
C ASP A 216 13.62 11.53 -13.33
N PRO A 217 13.08 12.37 -14.24
CA PRO A 217 13.91 13.22 -15.10
C PRO A 217 14.56 14.39 -14.34
N VAL A 218 13.99 14.80 -13.20
CA VAL A 218 14.50 15.92 -12.41
C VAL A 218 15.72 15.50 -11.61
N SER A 219 15.60 14.37 -10.90
CA SER A 219 16.67 13.82 -10.06
C SER A 219 17.62 12.87 -10.81
N GLN A 220 17.31 12.55 -12.08
CA GLN A 220 18.04 11.57 -12.90
C GLN A 220 18.22 10.22 -12.20
N SER A 221 17.22 9.81 -11.43
CA SER A 221 17.27 8.64 -10.56
C SER A 221 16.22 7.60 -10.91
N VAL A 222 16.45 6.35 -10.51
CA VAL A 222 15.54 5.23 -10.70
C VAL A 222 15.35 4.49 -9.39
N LYS A 223 14.10 4.12 -9.10
CA LYS A 223 13.76 3.32 -7.92
C LYS A 223 14.08 1.85 -8.20
N LEU A 224 14.72 1.19 -7.25
CA LEU A 224 15.13 -0.22 -7.31
C LEU A 224 14.51 -0.98 -6.14
N PHE A 225 14.16 -2.23 -6.40
CA PHE A 225 13.59 -3.15 -5.43
C PHE A 225 14.46 -4.39 -5.34
N GLY A 226 15.04 -4.62 -4.17
CA GLY A 226 15.79 -5.83 -3.83
C GLY A 226 15.00 -6.77 -2.94
N ALA A 227 15.42 -8.03 -2.89
CA ALA A 227 14.94 -9.01 -1.93
C ALA A 227 16.12 -9.47 -1.07
N ILE A 228 15.91 -9.60 0.23
CA ILE A 228 16.89 -10.20 1.14
C ILE A 228 16.89 -11.71 0.95
N ASP A 229 18.07 -12.30 0.79
CA ASP A 229 18.22 -13.74 0.65
C ASP A 229 18.25 -14.40 2.03
N GLY A 230 17.10 -14.91 2.47
CA GLY A 230 16.95 -15.61 3.74
C GLY A 230 15.73 -15.16 4.55
N LYS A 231 15.62 -15.66 5.78
CA LYS A 231 14.62 -15.22 6.76
C LYS A 231 15.34 -14.75 8.01
N PHE A 232 15.21 -13.48 8.31
CA PHE A 232 15.86 -12.83 9.44
C PHE A 232 14.75 -12.25 10.34
N PRO A 233 14.36 -12.94 11.42
CA PRO A 233 13.24 -12.53 12.28
C PRO A 233 13.47 -11.20 13.02
N GLU A 234 14.72 -10.77 13.12
CA GLU A 234 15.12 -9.47 13.67
C GLU A 234 14.79 -8.31 12.73
N LEU A 235 14.60 -8.56 11.43
CA LEU A 235 14.30 -7.52 10.46
C LEU A 235 12.81 -7.22 10.44
N ILE A 236 12.49 -5.93 10.47
CA ILE A 236 11.11 -5.43 10.45
C ILE A 236 10.98 -4.36 9.36
N SER A 237 9.80 -4.28 8.75
CA SER A 237 9.45 -3.18 7.84
C SER A 237 9.64 -1.83 8.52
N GLY A 238 10.22 -0.88 7.80
CA GLY A 238 10.51 0.47 8.28
C GLY A 238 11.99 0.68 8.61
N MET A 239 12.75 -0.39 8.90
CA MET A 239 14.19 -0.31 9.16
C MET A 239 14.94 0.29 7.97
N SER A 240 16.00 1.03 8.26
CA SER A 240 16.77 1.77 7.27
C SER A 240 18.21 1.31 7.22
N GLY A 241 18.89 1.57 6.12
CA GLY A 241 20.27 1.16 5.95
C GLY A 241 20.91 1.79 4.74
N HIS A 242 22.05 1.24 4.36
CA HIS A 242 22.75 1.61 3.15
C HIS A 242 23.13 0.37 2.33
N VAL A 243 23.03 0.53 1.01
CA VAL A 243 23.35 -0.51 0.05
C VAL A 243 24.81 -0.41 -0.32
N ASP A 244 25.50 -1.54 -0.20
CA ASP A 244 26.84 -1.74 -0.73
C ASP A 244 26.72 -2.36 -2.13
N LEU A 245 26.77 -1.48 -3.14
CA LEU A 245 26.58 -1.82 -4.55
C LEU A 245 27.72 -1.20 -5.37
N ALA A 246 28.62 -2.05 -5.85
CA ALA A 246 29.69 -1.66 -6.77
C ALA A 246 29.35 -2.13 -8.20
N PRO A 247 29.73 -1.38 -9.24
CA PRO A 247 29.68 -1.88 -10.61
C PRO A 247 30.57 -3.13 -10.74
N PRO A 248 30.19 -4.11 -11.58
CA PRO A 248 31.03 -5.28 -11.82
C PRO A 248 32.40 -4.83 -12.34
N ALA A 249 33.47 -5.41 -11.79
CA ALA A 249 34.83 -5.10 -12.20
C ALA A 249 35.03 -5.47 -13.68
N GLY A 250 35.08 -4.43 -14.53
CA GLY A 250 35.62 -4.41 -15.88
C GLY A 250 35.31 -5.58 -16.81
N LYS A 251 34.51 -5.29 -17.84
CA LYS A 251 34.99 -5.52 -19.22
C LYS A 251 35.35 -4.17 -19.82
#